data_AF-A0A6A5VE04-F1
#
_entry.id   AF-A0A6A5VE04-F1
#
_cell.length_a   1.000
_cell.length_b   1.000
_cell.length_c   1.000
_cell.angle_alpha   90.00
_cell.angle_beta   90.00
_cell.angle_gamma   90.00
#
_symmetry.space_group_name_H-M   'P 1'
#
loop_
_entity.id
_entity.type
_entity.pdbx_description
1 polymer ?
#
loop_
_entity_poly.entity_id
_entity_poly.type
_entity_poly.pdbx_seq_one_letter_code
_entity_poly.pdbx_strand_id
1 'polypeptide(L)' 'EVAKKHGVNRSTLGRRWRGELELVRYITKLNKQGLPPTREIIRNFLLEVAR' A
#
# COMPACT_ATOMS: atom_id res chain seq x y z
N GLU A 1 15.43 -0.73 -14.98
CA GLU A 1 15.42 -0.52 -13.51
C GLU A 1 14.71 0.78 -13.13
N VAL A 2 13.46 0.70 -12.67
CA VAL A 2 12.64 1.87 -12.29
C VAL A 2 13.37 2.75 -11.26
N ALA A 3 14.07 2.15 -10.29
CA ALA A 3 14.88 2.87 -9.29
C ALA A 3 15.97 3.75 -9.92
N LYS A 4 16.75 3.20 -10.87
CA LYS A 4 17.84 3.89 -11.58
C LYS A 4 17.31 5.03 -12.46
N LYS A 5 16.13 4.84 -13.08
CA LYS A 5 15.49 5.85 -13.93
C LYS A 5 15.01 7.09 -13.15
N HIS A 6 14.60 6.89 -11.91
CA HIS A 6 14.04 7.95 -11.06
C HIS A 6 15.04 8.44 -9.99
N GLY A 7 16.30 8.01 -10.03
CA GLY A 7 17.33 8.43 -9.06
C GLY A 7 17.04 8.01 -7.61
N VAL A 8 16.16 7.02 -7.40
CA VAL A 8 15.74 6.58 -6.07
C VAL A 8 16.47 5.30 -5.67
N ASN A 9 16.83 5.19 -4.39
CA ASN A 9 17.45 3.99 -3.84
C ASN A 9 16.51 2.77 -4.01
N ARG A 10 17.04 1.63 -4.49
CA ARG A 10 16.28 0.39 -4.69
C ARG A 10 15.55 -0.07 -3.42
N SER A 11 16.17 0.11 -2.26
CA SER A 11 15.56 -0.25 -0.96
C SER A 11 14.37 0.63 -0.63
N THR A 12 14.40 1.91 -1.01
CA THR A 12 13.29 2.85 -0.86
C THR A 12 12.15 2.50 -1.81
N LEU A 13 12.47 2.21 -3.08
CA LEU A 13 11.48 1.76 -4.05
C LEU A 13 10.81 0.45 -3.60
N GLY A 14 11.61 -0.51 -3.10
CA GLY A 14 11.11 -1.79 -2.60
C GLY A 14 10.23 -1.66 -1.35
N ARG A 15 10.56 -0.77 -0.41
CA ARG A 15 9.70 -0.47 0.74
C ARG A 15 8.35 0.11 0.30
N ARG A 16 8.37 1.09 -0.61
CA ARG A 16 7.14 1.70 -1.12
C ARG A 16 6.28 0.70 -1.88
N TRP A 17 6.88 -0.09 -2.77
CA TRP A 17 6.15 -1.10 -3.55
C TRP A 17 5.46 -2.15 -2.67
N ARG A 18 6.11 -2.56 -1.58
CA ARG A 18 5.50 -3.50 -0.61
C ARG A 18 4.27 -2.90 0.06
N GLY A 19 4.34 -1.65 0.53
CA GLY A 19 3.19 -0.97 1.14
C GLY A 19 2.00 -0.79 0.18
N GLU A 20 2.27 -0.42 -1.08
CA GLU A 20 1.23 -0.32 -2.12
C GLU A 20 0.58 -1.70 -2.40
N LEU A 21 1.37 -2.77 -2.47
CA LEU A 21 0.87 -4.14 -2.64
C LEU A 21 0.02 -4.61 -1.45
N GLU A 22 0.41 -4.27 -0.23
CA GLU A 22 -0.36 -4.61 0.97
C GLU A 22 -1.69 -3.86 1.03
N LEU A 23 -1.71 -2.57 0.68
CA LEU A 23 -2.95 -1.79 0.59
C LEU A 23 -3.89 -2.37 -0.48
N VAL A 24 -3.38 -2.72 -1.66
CA VAL A 24 -4.17 -3.34 -2.74
C VAL A 24 -4.74 -4.69 -2.29
N ARG A 25 -3.95 -5.51 -1.59
CA ARG A 25 -4.42 -6.78 -1.02
C ARG A 25 -5.51 -6.58 0.02
N TYR A 26 -5.36 -5.58 0.89
CA TYR A 26 -6.34 -5.24 1.90
C TYR A 26 -7.68 -4.79 1.30
N ILE A 27 -7.64 -3.87 0.32
CA ILE A 27 -8.84 -3.41 -0.42
C ILE A 27 -9.52 -4.59 -1.13
N THR A 28 -8.74 -5.47 -1.76
CA THR A 28 -9.28 -6.67 -2.42
C THR A 28 -9.99 -7.59 -1.43
N LYS A 29 -9.46 -7.73 -0.22
CA LYS A 29 -10.10 -8.51 0.86
C LYS A 29 -11.42 -7.88 1.30
N LEU A 30 -11.47 -6.57 1.47
CA LEU A 30 -12.71 -5.84 1.83
C LEU A 30 -13.79 -6.01 0.77
N ASN A 31 -13.45 -5.82 -0.50
CA ASN A 31 -14.39 -6.03 -1.61
C ASN A 31 -14.93 -7.46 -1.66
N LYS A 32 -14.08 -8.48 -1.41
CA LYS A 32 -14.52 -9.88 -1.30
C LYS A 32 -15.49 -10.13 -0.14
N GLN A 33 -15.42 -9.31 0.90
CA GLN A 33 -16.32 -9.36 2.05
C GLN A 33 -17.59 -8.51 1.86
N GLY A 34 -17.76 -7.85 0.71
CA GLY A 34 -18.86 -6.91 0.47
C GLY A 34 -18.73 -5.60 1.24
N LEU A 35 -17.55 -5.32 1.80
CA LEU A 35 -17.27 -4.10 2.55
C LEU A 35 -16.70 -3.04 1.61
N PRO A 36 -17.31 -1.83 1.54
CA PRO A 36 -16.77 -0.76 0.73
C PRO A 36 -15.47 -0.22 1.37
N PRO A 37 -14.39 -0.04 0.59
CA PRO A 37 -13.15 0.57 1.07
C PRO A 37 -13.39 2.08 1.25
N THR A 38 -13.88 2.49 2.42
CA THR A 38 -14.07 3.90 2.74
C THR A 38 -12.76 4.60 3.05
N ARG A 39 -12.76 5.93 2.93
CA ARG A 39 -11.59 6.78 3.21
C ARG A 39 -11.08 6.62 4.64
N GLU A 40 -12.00 6.36 5.59
CA GLU A 40 -11.68 6.10 6.99
C GLU A 40 -10.97 4.75 7.18
N ILE A 41 -11.46 3.70 6.53
CA ILE A 41 -10.85 2.36 6.57
C ILE A 41 -9.42 2.39 5.99
N ILE A 42 -9.23 3.08 4.86
CA ILE A 42 -7.92 3.25 4.24
C ILE A 42 -6.98 4.03 5.18
N ARG A 43 -7.48 5.09 5.83
CA ARG A 43 -6.68 5.87 6.77
C ARG A 43 -6.25 5.05 7.99
N ASN A 44 -7.14 4.25 8.56
CA ASN A 44 -6.82 3.38 9.69
C ASN A 44 -5.74 2.36 9.33
N PHE A 45 -5.83 1.75 8.14
CA PHE A 45 -4.79 0.85 7.63
C PHE A 45 -3.44 1.54 7.48
N LEU A 46 -3.40 2.75 6.90
CA LEU A 46 -2.16 3.52 6.76
C LEU A 46 -1.54 3.91 8.11
N LEU A 47 -2.37 4.21 9.12
CA LEU A 47 -1.89 4.48 10.48
C LEU A 47 -1.31 3.22 11.15
N GLU A 48 -1.89 2.05 10.90
CA GLU A 48 -1.39 0.77 11.42
C GLU A 48 -0.03 0.43 10.80
N VAL A 49 0.13 0.62 9.49
CA VAL A 49 1.38 0.34 8.75
C VAL A 49 2.48 1.37 9.04
N ALA A 50 2.12 2.59 9.42
CA ALA A 50 3.07 3.65 9.77
C ALA A 50 3.61 3.55 11.21
N ARG A 51 3.10 2.62 12.01
CA ARG A 51 3.54 2.35 13.39
C ARG A 51 4.77 1.44 13.42
#